data_AF-R6HBJ8-F1
#
_entry.id   AF-R6HBJ8-F1
#
_cell.length_a   1.000
_cell.length_b   1.000
_cell.length_c   1.000
_cell.angle_alpha   90.00
_cell.angle_beta   90.00
_cell.angle_gamma   90.00
#
_symmetry.space_group_name_H-M   'P 1'
#
loop_
_entity.id
_entity.type
_entity.pdbx_description
1 polymer ?
#
loop_
_entity_poly.entity_id
_entity_poly.type
_entity_poly.pdbx_seq_one_letter_code
_entity_poly.pdbx_strand_id
1 'polypeptide(L)'
;MEEAWRQVRAGAGYTLGVLTPETVRGLYGERLRLSASQVDKAASCRFAYFMRYGLRARERKEITVDPAEFGTFVHYILEHTARDVCEAGGFSRVSLERTQELAMEYAGRYRREYFAGLGERPSRQDYLLERNLQELRAVVRELWEELAQSRFQPAGFEVQFGPGGAMPPVEIPGGAMPAQLRGFVDRLDLYERDGQTYVRVVDYKTGRKDFDYCDVLNGLGLQMLLYLFALEDHGRAYLGVSAEAAGVLYFPARAAVLPVEGPVESQEARLLRQKEARRKGLLLLDEDVLQAMDGSEESRFLPVKRGKTGALTGDLATGQQLDQLKSYVFRLLARLVDGIAGGQVEPNPYSRGNHNACRYCEYASACHLDLWGQPRSYRAVSAEEFWEQVEQEGTSHD
;
A
#
# COMPACT_ATOMS: atom_id res chain seq x y z
N MET A 1 37.50 29.83 -12.79
CA MET A 1 36.57 29.98 -13.94
C MET A 1 36.88 29.01 -15.08
N GLU A 2 38.15 28.86 -15.47
CA GLU A 2 38.53 28.00 -16.61
C GLU A 2 38.26 26.51 -16.39
N GLU A 3 38.49 26.00 -15.17
CA GLU A 3 38.19 24.62 -14.77
C GLU A 3 36.68 24.30 -14.83
N ALA A 4 35.85 25.20 -14.30
CA ALA A 4 34.40 25.08 -14.32
C ALA A 4 33.85 25.12 -15.75
N TRP A 5 34.41 25.98 -16.61
CA TRP A 5 34.05 26.02 -18.03
C TRP A 5 34.45 24.73 -18.77
N ARG A 6 35.63 24.16 -18.48
CA ARG A 6 36.06 22.87 -19.05
C ARG A 6 35.16 21.72 -18.59
N GLN A 7 34.74 21.68 -17.33
CA GLN A 7 33.77 20.69 -16.84
C GLN A 7 32.41 20.82 -17.54
N VAL A 8 31.87 22.03 -17.69
CA VAL A 8 30.60 22.27 -18.41
C VAL A 8 30.72 21.87 -19.88
N ARG A 9 31.85 22.18 -20.54
CA ARG A 9 32.10 21.82 -21.95
C ARG A 9 32.33 20.31 -22.14
N ALA A 10 32.93 19.63 -21.17
CA ALA A 10 33.03 18.17 -21.16
C ALA A 10 31.66 17.52 -20.90
N GLY A 11 30.80 18.18 -20.10
CA GLY A 11 29.40 17.83 -19.85
C GLY A 11 28.52 17.87 -21.11
N ALA A 12 28.81 18.77 -22.06
CA ALA A 12 28.00 19.00 -23.26
C ALA A 12 27.91 17.80 -24.21
N GLY A 13 28.78 16.79 -24.07
CA GLY A 13 28.75 15.55 -24.84
C GLY A 13 28.24 14.33 -24.07
N TYR A 14 27.82 14.48 -22.81
CA TYR A 14 27.26 13.36 -22.04
C TYR A 14 25.88 13.00 -22.58
N THR A 15 25.77 11.75 -23.04
CA THR A 15 24.49 11.14 -23.38
C THR A 15 24.11 10.15 -22.29
N LEU A 16 22.83 10.07 -21.98
CA LEU A 16 22.35 9.06 -21.06
C LEU A 16 22.41 7.70 -21.77
N GLY A 17 23.39 6.88 -21.36
CA GLY A 17 23.60 5.55 -21.92
C GLY A 17 22.73 4.48 -21.26
N VAL A 18 22.80 3.28 -21.82
CA VAL A 18 22.22 2.07 -21.23
C VAL A 18 23.28 1.40 -20.35
N LEU A 19 22.89 0.93 -19.17
CA LEU A 19 23.81 0.20 -18.30
C LEU A 19 24.16 -1.15 -18.91
N THR A 20 25.43 -1.55 -18.85
CA THR A 20 25.83 -2.89 -19.28
C THR A 20 25.31 -3.96 -18.31
N PRO A 21 25.13 -5.22 -18.75
CA PRO A 21 24.74 -6.32 -17.86
C PRO A 21 25.66 -6.48 -16.64
N GLU A 22 26.97 -6.26 -16.81
CA GLU A 22 27.95 -6.29 -15.72
C GLU A 22 27.68 -5.17 -14.71
N THR A 23 27.32 -3.97 -15.20
CA THR A 23 27.00 -2.82 -14.35
C THR A 23 25.69 -3.06 -13.59
N VAL A 24 24.67 -3.60 -14.26
CA VAL A 24 23.39 -3.99 -13.63
C VAL A 24 23.64 -4.98 -12.49
N ARG A 25 24.42 -6.06 -12.72
CA ARG A 25 24.79 -7.02 -11.68
C ARG A 25 25.62 -6.38 -10.56
N GLY A 26 26.52 -5.45 -10.89
CA GLY A 26 27.29 -4.71 -9.90
C GLY A 26 26.45 -3.80 -9.00
N LEU A 27 25.40 -3.18 -9.54
CA LEU A 27 24.52 -2.26 -8.81
C LEU A 27 23.46 -3.01 -7.99
N TYR A 28 22.83 -4.03 -8.58
CA TYR A 28 21.64 -4.67 -8.02
C TYR A 28 21.88 -6.11 -7.52
N GLY A 29 23.03 -6.69 -7.84
CA GLY A 29 23.39 -8.08 -7.55
C GLY A 29 22.94 -9.07 -8.63
N GLU A 30 23.29 -10.35 -8.44
CA GLU A 30 22.91 -11.47 -9.32
C GLU A 30 21.40 -11.76 -9.30
N ARG A 31 20.69 -11.28 -8.27
CA ARG A 31 19.26 -11.48 -8.06
C ARG A 31 18.63 -10.20 -7.55
N LEU A 32 17.60 -9.70 -8.24
CA LEU A 32 16.83 -8.56 -7.79
C LEU A 32 15.99 -8.95 -6.57
N ARG A 33 16.11 -8.16 -5.50
CA ARG A 33 15.26 -8.28 -4.31
C ARG A 33 14.45 -7.01 -4.18
N LEU A 34 13.20 -7.07 -4.64
CA LEU A 34 12.31 -5.92 -4.77
C LEU A 34 11.33 -5.86 -3.60
N SER A 35 11.15 -4.69 -3.00
CA SER A 35 9.98 -4.37 -2.19
C SER A 35 8.85 -3.80 -3.04
N ALA A 36 7.63 -3.77 -2.53
CA ALA A 36 6.52 -3.07 -3.19
C ALA A 36 6.85 -1.59 -3.49
N SER A 37 7.55 -0.90 -2.58
CA SER A 37 8.03 0.47 -2.79
C SER A 37 9.12 0.60 -3.86
N GLN A 38 9.90 -0.45 -4.11
CA GLN A 38 10.86 -0.50 -5.22
C GLN A 38 10.12 -0.69 -6.55
N VAL A 39 9.13 -1.59 -6.59
CA VAL A 39 8.24 -1.80 -7.74
C VAL A 39 7.55 -0.50 -8.11
N ASP A 40 6.87 0.15 -7.16
CA ASP A 40 6.18 1.42 -7.39
C ASP A 40 7.13 2.51 -7.91
N LYS A 41 8.36 2.59 -7.37
CA LYS A 41 9.34 3.56 -7.85
C LYS A 41 9.78 3.28 -9.29
N ALA A 42 10.07 2.03 -9.63
CA ALA A 42 10.43 1.64 -11.00
C ALA A 42 9.28 1.86 -11.99
N ALA A 43 8.06 1.48 -11.60
CA ALA A 43 6.86 1.75 -12.38
C ALA A 43 6.61 3.26 -12.56
N SER A 44 6.95 4.08 -11.56
CA SER A 44 6.78 5.54 -11.64
C SER A 44 7.76 6.23 -12.58
N CYS A 45 9.05 5.89 -12.51
CA CYS A 45 10.11 6.44 -13.35
C CYS A 45 11.41 5.62 -13.20
N ARG A 46 11.97 5.14 -14.32
CA ARG A 46 13.23 4.39 -14.40
C ARG A 46 14.40 5.18 -13.84
N PHE A 47 14.54 6.45 -14.23
CA PHE A 47 15.62 7.32 -13.73
C PHE A 47 15.57 7.49 -12.21
N ALA A 48 14.38 7.72 -11.64
CA ALA A 48 14.22 7.87 -10.20
C ALA A 48 14.55 6.56 -9.45
N TYR A 49 14.20 5.41 -10.02
CA TYR A 49 14.60 4.11 -9.49
C TYR A 49 16.12 3.91 -9.53
N PHE A 50 16.75 4.21 -10.66
CA PHE A 50 18.20 4.12 -10.82
C PHE A 50 18.94 5.01 -9.83
N MET A 51 18.54 6.27 -9.67
CA MET A 51 19.14 7.19 -8.71
C MET A 51 19.00 6.66 -7.27
N ARG A 52 17.80 6.22 -6.89
CA ARG A 52 17.50 5.80 -5.50
C ARG A 52 18.10 4.45 -5.12
N TYR A 53 18.05 3.47 -6.01
CA TYR A 53 18.39 2.08 -5.68
C TYR A 53 19.65 1.59 -6.39
N GLY A 54 19.97 2.12 -7.57
CA GLY A 54 21.23 1.86 -8.25
C GLY A 54 22.37 2.67 -7.64
N LEU A 55 22.33 4.00 -7.81
CA LEU A 55 23.36 4.89 -7.29
C LEU A 55 23.25 5.18 -5.79
N ARG A 56 22.10 4.85 -5.18
CA ARG A 56 21.82 5.11 -3.76
C ARG A 56 21.94 6.59 -3.39
N ALA A 57 21.59 7.48 -4.32
CA ALA A 57 21.56 8.91 -4.12
C ALA A 57 20.47 9.27 -3.09
N ARG A 58 20.85 10.05 -2.08
CA ARG A 58 19.96 10.50 -0.99
C ARG A 58 19.93 12.01 -0.95
N GLU A 59 18.75 12.57 -0.69
CA GLU A 59 18.64 13.98 -0.35
C GLU A 59 19.35 14.29 0.97
N ARG A 60 19.81 15.52 1.08
CA ARG A 60 20.32 16.04 2.35
C ARG A 60 19.15 16.20 3.32
N LYS A 61 19.12 15.39 4.37
CA LYS A 61 18.09 15.49 5.42
C LYS A 61 18.24 16.83 6.17
N GLU A 62 17.24 17.68 6.09
CA GLU A 62 17.05 18.76 7.05
C GLU A 62 16.39 18.19 8.32
N ILE A 63 16.69 18.74 9.49
CA ILE A 63 16.02 18.35 10.74
C ILE A 63 14.62 18.96 10.72
N THR A 64 13.67 18.25 10.14
CA THR A 64 12.24 18.60 10.13
C THR A 64 11.42 17.48 10.76
N VAL A 65 10.25 17.81 11.28
CA VAL A 65 9.28 16.81 11.74
C VAL A 65 8.74 16.10 10.51
N ASP A 66 9.11 14.83 10.31
CA ASP A 66 8.69 14.04 9.16
C ASP A 66 7.23 13.56 9.37
N PRO A 67 6.27 13.93 8.51
CA PRO A 67 4.91 13.39 8.55
C PRO A 67 4.85 11.86 8.56
N ALA A 68 5.89 11.16 8.07
CA ALA A 68 6.01 9.70 8.14
C ALA A 68 6.12 9.16 9.57
N GLU A 69 6.63 9.96 10.52
CA GLU A 69 6.70 9.56 11.93
C GLU A 69 5.29 9.37 12.53
N PHE A 70 4.32 10.17 12.08
CA PHE A 70 2.93 10.00 12.54
C PHE A 70 2.30 8.72 12.00
N GLY A 71 2.55 8.37 10.73
CA GLY A 71 2.10 7.09 10.16
C GLY A 71 2.63 5.90 10.95
N THR A 72 3.94 5.92 11.24
CA THR A 72 4.62 4.89 12.04
C THR A 72 4.05 4.81 13.46
N PHE A 73 3.77 5.95 14.09
CA PHE A 73 3.15 6.02 15.41
C PHE A 73 1.74 5.38 15.43
N VAL A 74 0.88 5.72 14.46
CA VAL A 74 -0.48 5.15 14.41
C VAL A 74 -0.45 3.66 14.08
N HIS A 75 0.39 3.23 13.13
CA HIS A 75 0.63 1.82 12.83
C HIS A 75 0.96 1.02 14.07
N TYR A 76 2.00 1.45 14.80
CA TYR A 76 2.45 0.80 16.02
C TYR A 76 1.30 0.62 17.01
N ILE A 77 0.51 1.66 17.27
CA ILE A 77 -0.56 1.59 18.26
C ILE A 77 -1.69 0.67 17.80
N LEU A 78 -2.14 0.78 16.54
CA LEU A 78 -3.22 -0.05 16.03
C LEU A 78 -2.82 -1.53 16.01
N GLU A 79 -1.60 -1.84 15.59
CA GLU A 79 -1.02 -3.17 15.61
C GLU A 79 -1.06 -3.78 17.01
N HIS A 80 -0.42 -3.11 17.98
CA HIS A 80 -0.26 -3.66 19.33
C HIS A 80 -1.60 -3.73 20.07
N THR A 81 -2.47 -2.74 19.89
CA THR A 81 -3.82 -2.77 20.46
C THR A 81 -4.63 -3.93 19.91
N ALA A 82 -4.62 -4.13 18.59
CA ALA A 82 -5.39 -5.21 17.97
C ALA A 82 -4.87 -6.59 18.37
N ARG A 83 -3.54 -6.75 18.48
CA ARG A 83 -2.92 -7.98 18.98
C ARG A 83 -3.42 -8.33 20.39
N ASP A 84 -3.32 -7.39 21.33
CA ASP A 84 -3.73 -7.62 22.73
C ASP A 84 -5.24 -7.88 22.86
N VAL A 85 -6.06 -7.21 22.05
CA VAL A 85 -7.51 -7.46 22.01
C VAL A 85 -7.80 -8.88 21.50
N CYS A 86 -7.10 -9.33 20.46
CA CYS A 86 -7.21 -10.70 19.96
C CYS A 86 -6.79 -11.73 21.02
N GLU A 87 -5.67 -11.50 21.72
CA GLU A 87 -5.20 -12.36 22.82
C GLU A 87 -6.19 -12.39 24.00
N ALA A 88 -6.88 -11.28 24.28
CA ALA A 88 -7.92 -11.18 25.30
C ALA A 88 -9.29 -11.77 24.88
N GLY A 89 -9.37 -12.42 23.70
CA GLY A 89 -10.56 -13.13 23.23
C GLY A 89 -11.31 -12.47 22.08
N GLY A 90 -10.77 -11.41 21.49
CA GLY A 90 -11.25 -10.78 20.27
C GLY A 90 -12.16 -9.57 20.47
N PHE A 91 -12.36 -8.81 19.39
CA PHE A 91 -13.11 -7.55 19.38
C PHE A 91 -14.59 -7.69 19.71
N SER A 92 -15.18 -8.88 19.53
CA SER A 92 -16.56 -9.16 19.92
C SER A 92 -16.76 -9.36 21.44
N ARG A 93 -15.67 -9.58 22.19
CA ARG A 93 -15.70 -9.82 23.64
C ARG A 93 -15.08 -8.68 24.45
N VAL A 94 -14.05 -8.04 23.92
CA VAL A 94 -13.39 -6.91 24.57
C VAL A 94 -14.18 -5.63 24.29
N SER A 95 -14.47 -4.83 25.32
CA SER A 95 -15.24 -3.60 25.15
C SER A 95 -14.45 -2.51 24.41
N LEU A 96 -15.17 -1.54 23.85
CA LEU A 96 -14.57 -0.36 23.24
C LEU A 96 -13.70 0.41 24.24
N GLU A 97 -14.18 0.57 25.48
CA GLU A 97 -13.47 1.30 26.53
C GLU A 97 -12.11 0.64 26.81
N ARG A 98 -12.09 -0.68 26.99
CA ARG A 98 -10.84 -1.41 27.23
C ARG A 98 -9.90 -1.34 26.03
N THR A 99 -10.44 -1.41 24.82
CA THR A 99 -9.67 -1.27 23.58
C THR A 99 -9.03 0.11 23.48
N GLN A 100 -9.75 1.17 23.84
CA GLN A 100 -9.22 2.53 23.87
C GLN A 100 -8.18 2.73 24.98
N GLU A 101 -8.36 2.11 26.15
CA GLU A 101 -7.34 2.12 27.21
C GLU A 101 -6.02 1.52 26.74
N LEU A 102 -6.05 0.32 26.15
CA LEU A 102 -4.87 -0.34 25.57
C LEU A 102 -4.17 0.57 24.56
N ALA A 103 -4.92 1.20 23.65
CA ALA A 103 -4.34 2.13 22.69
C ALA A 103 -3.64 3.33 23.35
N MET A 104 -4.19 3.87 24.45
CA MET A 104 -3.55 4.95 25.20
C MET A 104 -2.31 4.48 25.97
N GLU A 105 -2.31 3.25 26.47
CA GLU A 105 -1.14 2.61 27.09
C GLU A 105 0.01 2.50 26.08
N TYR A 106 -0.28 2.03 24.86
CA TYR A 106 0.69 1.94 23.76
C TYR A 106 1.17 3.30 23.27
N ALA A 107 0.28 4.30 23.18
CA ALA A 107 0.67 5.67 22.86
C ALA A 107 1.66 6.23 23.89
N GLY A 108 1.39 6.00 25.18
CA GLY A 108 2.28 6.40 26.27
C GLY A 108 3.62 5.68 26.23
N ARG A 109 3.63 4.39 25.87
CA ARG A 109 4.85 3.58 25.69
C ARG A 109 5.70 4.10 24.53
N TYR A 110 5.10 4.30 23.35
CA TYR A 110 5.80 4.85 22.19
C TYR A 110 6.41 6.21 22.51
N ARG A 111 5.67 7.08 23.23
CA ARG A 111 6.22 8.37 23.68
C ARG A 111 7.49 8.18 24.52
N ARG A 112 7.47 7.28 25.50
CA ARG A 112 8.65 7.05 26.37
C ARG A 112 9.83 6.46 25.61
N GLU A 113 9.60 5.54 24.69
CA GLU A 113 10.68 4.83 23.99
C GLU A 113 11.32 5.69 22.88
N TYR A 114 10.50 6.43 22.13
CA TYR A 114 10.96 7.15 20.93
C TYR A 114 11.17 8.65 21.14
N PHE A 115 10.58 9.27 22.17
CA PHE A 115 10.71 10.71 22.46
C PHE A 115 11.49 11.06 23.73
N ALA A 116 11.94 10.08 24.53
CA ALA A 116 12.73 10.35 25.75
C ALA A 116 14.06 11.10 25.51
N GLY A 117 14.56 11.16 24.26
CA GLY A 117 15.76 11.90 23.89
C GLY A 117 15.58 13.41 23.67
N LEU A 118 14.35 13.95 23.74
CA LEU A 118 14.04 15.32 23.30
C LEU A 118 13.96 16.38 24.43
N GLY A 119 14.40 16.03 25.64
CA GLY A 119 14.55 16.96 26.77
C GLY A 119 13.25 17.46 27.39
N GLU A 120 13.32 17.97 28.63
CA GLU A 120 12.19 18.39 29.48
C GLU A 120 11.45 19.68 29.04
N ARG A 121 11.52 20.06 27.76
CA ARG A 121 10.74 21.21 27.27
C ARG A 121 9.44 20.70 26.67
N PRO A 122 8.28 21.30 26.97
CA PRO A 122 7.05 21.04 26.22
C PRO A 122 7.32 21.49 24.79
N SER A 123 7.74 20.53 23.97
CA SER A 123 8.10 20.79 22.60
C SER A 123 6.80 20.84 21.80
N ARG A 124 6.83 21.44 20.61
CA ARG A 124 5.73 21.34 19.63
C ARG A 124 5.24 19.88 19.45
N GLN A 125 6.08 18.88 19.73
CA GLN A 125 5.77 17.46 19.61
C GLN A 125 4.79 16.98 20.70
N ASP A 126 4.88 17.48 21.93
CA ASP A 126 3.96 17.08 23.00
C ASP A 126 2.54 17.55 22.69
N TYR A 127 2.39 18.79 22.21
CA TYR A 127 1.10 19.32 21.77
C TYR A 127 0.55 18.58 20.53
N LEU A 128 1.41 18.28 19.55
CA LEU A 128 1.01 17.49 18.38
C LEU A 128 0.55 16.10 18.81
N LEU A 129 1.25 15.46 19.76
CA LEU A 129 0.86 14.16 20.28
C LEU A 129 -0.48 14.22 21.02
N GLU A 130 -0.70 15.19 21.91
CA GLU A 130 -1.97 15.36 22.62
C GLU A 130 -3.15 15.58 21.67
N ARG A 131 -2.98 16.44 20.64
CA ARG A 131 -3.98 16.61 19.58
C ARG A 131 -4.25 15.29 18.86
N ASN A 132 -3.20 14.54 18.57
CA ASN A 132 -3.29 13.24 17.89
C ASN A 132 -3.95 12.16 18.75
N LEU A 133 -3.98 12.27 20.09
CA LEU A 133 -4.64 11.27 20.95
C LEU A 133 -6.16 11.26 20.77
N GLN A 134 -6.79 12.42 20.53
CA GLN A 134 -8.23 12.47 20.26
C GLN A 134 -8.56 11.81 18.91
N GLU A 135 -7.75 12.11 17.89
CA GLU A 135 -7.84 11.48 16.58
C GLU A 135 -7.63 9.97 16.67
N LEU A 136 -6.58 9.53 17.38
CA LEU A 136 -6.29 8.13 17.63
C LEU A 136 -7.46 7.41 18.31
N ARG A 137 -8.10 8.01 19.31
CA ARG A 137 -9.31 7.41 19.94
C ARG A 137 -10.44 7.21 18.96
N ALA A 138 -10.62 8.11 17.99
CA ALA A 138 -11.64 7.97 16.96
C ALA A 138 -11.29 6.83 15.99
N VAL A 139 -10.02 6.76 15.57
CA VAL A 139 -9.50 5.68 14.71
C VAL A 139 -9.63 4.32 15.38
N VAL A 140 -9.27 4.21 16.67
CA VAL A 140 -9.39 2.97 17.46
C VAL A 140 -10.86 2.56 17.65
N ARG A 141 -11.76 3.53 17.84
CA ARG A 141 -13.20 3.26 17.89
C ARG A 141 -13.68 2.66 16.57
N GLU A 142 -13.26 3.23 15.45
CA GLU A 142 -13.67 2.74 14.14
C GLU A 142 -13.14 1.33 13.84
N LEU A 143 -11.88 1.06 14.22
CA LEU A 143 -11.29 -0.28 14.18
C LEU A 143 -12.12 -1.27 15.00
N TRP A 144 -12.48 -0.89 16.23
CA TRP A 144 -13.28 -1.73 17.11
C TRP A 144 -14.67 -1.98 16.55
N GLU A 145 -15.35 -0.94 16.08
CA GLU A 145 -16.69 -1.05 15.50
C GLU A 145 -16.72 -1.92 14.24
N GLU A 146 -15.65 -1.93 13.44
CA GLU A 146 -15.50 -2.82 12.28
C GLU A 146 -15.29 -4.27 12.71
N LEU A 147 -14.27 -4.52 13.55
CA LEU A 147 -13.86 -5.88 13.91
C LEU A 147 -14.81 -6.57 14.89
N ALA A 148 -15.53 -5.82 15.73
CA ALA A 148 -16.49 -6.38 16.69
C ALA A 148 -17.68 -7.07 16.02
N GLN A 149 -18.05 -6.63 14.82
CA GLN A 149 -19.13 -7.23 14.02
C GLN A 149 -18.61 -8.12 12.88
N SER A 150 -17.30 -8.15 12.63
CA SER A 150 -16.70 -8.93 11.55
C SER A 150 -16.48 -10.37 11.97
N ARG A 151 -16.77 -11.32 11.07
CA ARG A 151 -16.34 -12.71 11.21
C ARG A 151 -14.91 -12.93 10.72
N PHE A 152 -14.35 -11.98 9.97
CA PHE A 152 -12.92 -11.94 9.69
C PHE A 152 -12.17 -11.51 10.95
N GLN A 153 -11.29 -12.36 11.44
CA GLN A 153 -10.50 -12.09 12.65
C GLN A 153 -9.04 -11.86 12.27
N PRO A 154 -8.36 -10.84 12.83
CA PRO A 154 -6.93 -10.66 12.63
C PRO A 154 -6.16 -11.90 13.06
N ALA A 155 -5.31 -12.42 12.18
CA ALA A 155 -4.49 -13.61 12.42
C ALA A 155 -2.98 -13.34 12.26
N GLY A 156 -2.61 -12.17 11.76
CA GLY A 156 -1.22 -11.76 11.65
C GLY A 156 -1.09 -10.25 11.54
N PHE A 157 0.00 -9.74 12.12
CA PHE A 157 0.37 -8.33 12.06
C PHE A 157 1.85 -8.22 11.72
N GLU A 158 2.23 -7.23 10.91
CA GLU A 158 3.60 -7.02 10.43
C GLU A 158 4.24 -8.31 9.88
N VAL A 159 3.47 -9.09 9.13
CA VAL A 159 3.88 -10.43 8.67
C VAL A 159 4.91 -10.27 7.56
N GLN A 160 6.16 -10.56 7.88
CA GLN A 160 7.27 -10.44 6.94
C GLN A 160 7.34 -11.63 5.99
N PHE A 161 7.47 -11.36 4.69
CA PHE A 161 7.81 -12.36 3.67
C PHE A 161 9.11 -11.98 2.95
N GLY A 162 9.98 -12.97 2.74
CA GLY A 162 11.31 -12.79 2.21
C GLY A 162 12.40 -13.40 3.09
N PRO A 163 13.69 -13.12 2.80
CA PRO A 163 14.81 -13.71 3.54
C PRO A 163 14.72 -13.44 5.05
N GLY A 164 14.63 -14.52 5.85
CA GLY A 164 14.52 -14.43 7.31
C GLY A 164 13.12 -14.07 7.85
N GLY A 165 12.12 -13.95 6.97
CA GLY A 165 10.73 -13.68 7.34
C GLY A 165 9.94 -14.94 7.70
N ALA A 166 8.71 -14.74 8.16
CA ALA A 166 7.77 -15.79 8.51
C ALA A 166 7.24 -16.55 7.27
N MET A 167 7.26 -15.90 6.10
CA MET A 167 6.91 -16.48 4.81
C MET A 167 8.10 -16.42 3.83
N PRO A 168 8.21 -17.37 2.89
CA PRO A 168 9.26 -17.34 1.88
C PRO A 168 9.15 -16.09 0.97
N PRO A 169 10.25 -15.69 0.30
CA PRO A 169 10.16 -14.70 -0.77
C PRO A 169 9.27 -15.20 -1.91
N VAL A 170 8.59 -14.28 -2.58
CA VAL A 170 7.76 -14.59 -3.75
C VAL A 170 8.63 -14.44 -5.00
N GLU A 171 8.83 -15.51 -5.75
CA GLU A 171 9.60 -15.44 -7.00
C GLU A 171 8.81 -14.67 -8.07
N ILE A 172 9.51 -13.87 -8.88
CA ILE A 172 8.94 -13.21 -10.05
C ILE A 172 9.36 -14.04 -11.27
N PRO A 173 8.49 -14.92 -11.79
CA PRO A 173 8.82 -15.73 -12.96
C PRO A 173 8.88 -14.88 -14.23
N GLY A 174 9.59 -15.37 -15.25
CA GLY A 174 9.56 -14.82 -16.60
C GLY A 174 10.38 -13.55 -16.83
N GLY A 175 11.08 -13.01 -15.82
CA GLY A 175 11.99 -11.89 -16.00
C GLY A 175 13.36 -12.30 -16.56
N ALA A 176 14.03 -11.36 -17.25
CA ALA A 176 15.35 -11.53 -17.87
C ALA A 176 16.50 -11.75 -16.87
N MET A 177 16.24 -11.57 -15.57
CA MET A 177 17.16 -11.97 -14.49
C MET A 177 16.37 -12.47 -13.28
N PRO A 178 16.96 -13.33 -12.41
CA PRO A 178 16.30 -13.79 -11.20
C PRO A 178 15.82 -12.64 -10.34
N ALA A 179 14.55 -12.65 -9.96
CA ALA A 179 13.96 -11.59 -9.17
C ALA A 179 12.95 -12.18 -8.16
N GLN A 180 12.91 -11.58 -6.98
CA GLN A 180 11.99 -11.98 -5.92
C GLN A 180 11.45 -10.76 -5.17
N LEU A 181 10.23 -10.87 -4.68
CA LEU A 181 9.60 -9.89 -3.82
C LEU A 181 9.87 -10.20 -2.34
N ARG A 182 10.01 -9.13 -1.57
CA ARG A 182 9.98 -9.13 -0.11
C ARG A 182 9.07 -8.01 0.39
N GLY A 183 8.54 -8.15 1.60
CA GLY A 183 7.70 -7.13 2.18
C GLY A 183 7.23 -7.52 3.57
N PHE A 184 6.29 -6.72 4.06
CA PHE A 184 5.61 -6.89 5.32
C PHE A 184 4.14 -6.58 5.09
N VAL A 185 3.27 -7.45 5.60
CA VAL A 185 1.82 -7.27 5.57
C VAL A 185 1.41 -6.63 6.90
N ASP A 186 0.94 -5.38 6.87
CA ASP A 186 0.52 -4.65 8.08
C ASP A 186 -0.44 -5.49 8.95
N ARG A 187 -1.53 -5.98 8.33
CA ARG A 187 -2.49 -6.90 8.95
C ARG A 187 -3.08 -7.86 7.93
N LEU A 188 -3.25 -9.11 8.33
CA LEU A 188 -4.08 -10.09 7.63
C LEU A 188 -5.18 -10.62 8.54
N ASP A 189 -6.38 -10.75 7.97
CA ASP A 189 -7.54 -11.30 8.67
C ASP A 189 -8.00 -12.58 7.96
N LEU A 190 -8.43 -13.57 8.75
CA LEU A 190 -8.95 -14.85 8.25
C LEU A 190 -10.43 -15.02 8.55
N TYR A 191 -11.11 -15.72 7.65
CA TYR A 191 -12.47 -16.21 7.84
C TYR A 191 -12.56 -17.64 7.32
N GLU A 192 -13.22 -18.53 8.07
CA GLU A 192 -13.45 -19.91 7.65
C GLU A 192 -14.95 -20.15 7.41
N ARG A 193 -15.27 -20.74 6.25
CA ARG A 193 -16.62 -21.18 5.89
C ARG A 193 -16.53 -22.56 5.27
N ASP A 194 -17.25 -23.53 5.83
CA ASP A 194 -17.39 -24.89 5.29
C ASP A 194 -16.05 -25.58 4.95
N GLY A 195 -15.02 -25.35 5.78
CA GLY A 195 -13.67 -25.90 5.59
C GLY A 195 -12.80 -25.15 4.58
N GLN A 196 -13.31 -24.08 3.96
CA GLN A 196 -12.55 -23.15 3.14
C GLN A 196 -12.13 -21.93 3.97
N THR A 197 -10.83 -21.63 3.96
CA THR A 197 -10.28 -20.42 4.59
C THR A 197 -10.16 -19.31 3.54
N TYR A 198 -10.52 -18.10 3.94
CA TYR A 198 -10.43 -16.86 3.19
C TYR A 198 -9.48 -15.90 3.88
N VAL A 199 -8.63 -15.20 3.14
CA VAL A 199 -7.69 -14.21 3.67
C VAL A 199 -7.93 -12.84 3.04
N ARG A 200 -7.93 -11.80 3.86
CA ARG A 200 -7.85 -10.41 3.39
C ARG A 200 -6.64 -9.70 3.96
N VAL A 201 -6.10 -8.76 3.19
CA VAL A 201 -5.00 -7.88 3.62
C VAL A 201 -5.54 -6.50 3.95
N VAL A 202 -5.15 -5.96 5.10
CA VAL A 202 -5.52 -4.61 5.52
C VAL A 202 -4.28 -3.80 5.81
N ASP A 203 -4.22 -2.59 5.25
CA ASP A 203 -3.11 -1.65 5.43
C ASP A 203 -3.64 -0.34 6.01
N TYR A 204 -2.94 0.15 7.03
CA TYR A 204 -3.32 1.36 7.73
C TYR A 204 -2.77 2.58 6.98
N LYS A 205 -3.60 3.52 6.53
CA LYS A 205 -3.13 4.73 5.82
C LYS A 205 -3.58 6.00 6.52
N THR A 206 -2.62 6.81 6.96
CA THR A 206 -2.88 8.17 7.46
C THR A 206 -3.15 9.17 6.33
N GLY A 207 -2.68 8.87 5.12
CA GLY A 207 -3.04 9.60 3.90
C GLY A 207 -4.30 9.04 3.25
N ARG A 208 -4.94 9.83 2.39
CA ARG A 208 -5.99 9.31 1.51
C ARG A 208 -5.34 8.38 0.48
N LYS A 209 -5.77 7.12 0.42
CA LYS A 209 -5.38 6.17 -0.61
C LYS A 209 -6.65 5.59 -1.23
N ASP A 210 -6.77 5.77 -2.53
CA ASP A 210 -7.84 5.17 -3.33
C ASP A 210 -7.29 3.90 -4.02
N PHE A 211 -8.18 2.95 -4.32
CA PHE A 211 -7.89 1.85 -5.24
C PHE A 211 -8.20 2.34 -6.65
N ASP A 212 -7.21 2.29 -7.54
CA ASP A 212 -7.29 2.93 -8.85
C ASP A 212 -6.87 1.95 -9.95
N TYR A 213 -7.83 1.58 -10.79
CA TYR A 213 -7.61 0.62 -11.87
C TYR A 213 -6.56 1.08 -12.88
N CYS A 214 -6.43 2.39 -13.12
CA CYS A 214 -5.38 2.90 -14.01
C CYS A 214 -3.98 2.74 -13.38
N ASP A 215 -3.86 2.95 -12.06
CA ASP A 215 -2.59 2.73 -11.36
C ASP A 215 -2.21 1.24 -11.46
N VAL A 216 -3.14 0.33 -11.15
CA VAL A 216 -2.90 -1.12 -11.21
C VAL A 216 -2.54 -1.57 -12.62
N LEU A 217 -3.26 -1.11 -13.65
CA LEU A 217 -2.99 -1.40 -15.06
C LEU A 217 -1.57 -0.98 -15.48
N ASN A 218 -1.01 0.05 -14.83
CA ASN A 218 0.31 0.58 -15.17
C ASN A 218 1.41 0.18 -14.16
N GLY A 219 1.13 -0.79 -13.30
CA GLY A 219 2.10 -1.34 -12.35
C GLY A 219 2.38 -0.45 -11.14
N LEU A 220 1.49 0.49 -10.85
CA LEU A 220 1.55 1.40 -9.69
C LEU A 220 0.60 0.91 -8.59
N GLY A 221 0.99 1.11 -7.34
CA GLY A 221 0.13 0.82 -6.19
C GLY A 221 -0.14 -0.68 -5.99
N LEU A 222 0.73 -1.55 -6.50
CA LEU A 222 0.53 -3.00 -6.50
C LEU A 222 0.72 -3.64 -5.12
N GLN A 223 1.28 -2.91 -4.15
CA GLN A 223 1.64 -3.40 -2.82
C GLN A 223 0.63 -4.39 -2.22
N MET A 224 -0.63 -3.96 -2.12
CA MET A 224 -1.67 -4.75 -1.46
C MET A 224 -1.99 -6.04 -2.21
N LEU A 225 -2.04 -5.98 -3.54
CA LEU A 225 -2.30 -7.14 -4.39
C LEU A 225 -1.14 -8.15 -4.30
N LEU A 226 0.10 -7.66 -4.31
CA LEU A 226 1.29 -8.50 -4.12
C LEU A 226 1.26 -9.24 -2.79
N TYR A 227 0.79 -8.59 -1.73
CA TYR A 227 0.70 -9.18 -0.40
C TYR A 227 -0.42 -10.22 -0.32
N LEU A 228 -1.57 -9.92 -0.92
CA LEU A 228 -2.69 -10.86 -0.99
C LEU A 228 -2.30 -12.13 -1.74
N PHE A 229 -1.69 -12.01 -2.93
CA PHE A 229 -1.27 -13.15 -3.73
C PHE A 229 -0.10 -13.91 -3.10
N ALA A 230 0.80 -13.23 -2.38
CA ALA A 230 1.83 -13.90 -1.58
C ALA A 230 1.22 -14.80 -0.49
N LEU A 231 0.16 -14.34 0.17
CA LEU A 231 -0.56 -15.11 1.19
C LEU A 231 -1.34 -16.28 0.59
N GLU A 232 -1.96 -16.08 -0.57
CA GLU A 232 -2.66 -17.14 -1.29
C GLU A 232 -1.71 -18.27 -1.72
N ASP A 233 -0.59 -17.92 -2.39
CA ASP A 233 0.31 -18.91 -2.98
C ASP A 233 1.28 -19.53 -1.96
N HIS A 234 1.68 -18.78 -0.93
CA HIS A 234 2.73 -19.18 0.01
C HIS A 234 2.37 -19.05 1.48
N GLY A 235 1.20 -18.49 1.81
CA GLY A 235 0.78 -18.25 3.18
C GLY A 235 0.58 -19.53 3.99
N ARG A 236 0.34 -20.69 3.35
CA ARG A 236 0.22 -21.98 4.05
C ARG A 236 1.39 -22.29 4.98
N ALA A 237 2.62 -21.88 4.62
CA ALA A 237 3.80 -22.09 5.46
C ALA A 237 3.70 -21.36 6.82
N TYR A 238 2.98 -20.23 6.85
CA TYR A 238 2.76 -19.40 8.04
C TYR A 238 1.41 -19.70 8.71
N LEU A 239 0.34 -19.78 7.92
CA LEU A 239 -1.04 -19.96 8.39
C LEU A 239 -1.38 -21.41 8.77
N GLY A 240 -0.60 -22.39 8.31
CA GLY A 240 -0.88 -23.82 8.47
C GLY A 240 -1.98 -24.35 7.53
N VAL A 241 -2.76 -23.46 6.91
CA VAL A 241 -3.85 -23.77 5.98
C VAL A 241 -3.69 -22.96 4.69
N SER A 242 -4.19 -23.50 3.57
CA SER A 242 -4.32 -22.72 2.34
C SER A 242 -5.52 -21.78 2.47
N ALA A 243 -5.35 -20.53 2.05
CA ALA A 243 -6.41 -19.53 2.10
C ALA A 243 -6.65 -18.91 0.72
N GLU A 244 -7.92 -18.73 0.37
CA GLU A 244 -8.35 -18.07 -0.87
C GLU A 244 -8.33 -16.55 -0.69
N ALA A 245 -7.91 -15.83 -1.74
CA ALA A 245 -7.88 -14.38 -1.74
C ALA A 245 -9.30 -13.78 -1.62
N ALA A 246 -9.58 -13.11 -0.50
CA ALA A 246 -10.88 -12.45 -0.26
C ALA A 246 -10.85 -10.95 -0.55
N GLY A 247 -9.66 -10.34 -0.57
CA GLY A 247 -9.49 -8.95 -0.99
C GLY A 247 -8.47 -8.15 -0.21
N VAL A 248 -8.37 -6.89 -0.58
CA VAL A 248 -7.47 -5.90 0.01
C VAL A 248 -8.26 -4.69 0.47
N LEU A 249 -7.92 -4.12 1.62
CA LEU A 249 -8.57 -2.93 2.16
C LEU A 249 -7.55 -1.93 2.71
N TYR A 250 -7.70 -0.67 2.33
CA TYR A 250 -7.06 0.46 2.98
C TYR A 250 -7.94 0.96 4.13
N PHE A 251 -7.42 0.87 5.34
CA PHE A 251 -8.04 1.40 6.53
C PHE A 251 -7.58 2.85 6.75
N PRO A 252 -8.48 3.84 6.83
CA PRO A 252 -8.14 5.24 7.09
C PRO A 252 -7.70 5.40 8.54
N ALA A 253 -6.39 5.44 8.75
CA ALA A 253 -5.75 5.58 10.06
C ALA A 253 -5.72 7.05 10.52
N ARG A 254 -6.77 7.81 10.23
CA ARG A 254 -6.93 9.23 10.56
C ARG A 254 -8.40 9.60 10.73
N ALA A 255 -8.68 10.60 11.54
CA ALA A 255 -10.04 11.13 11.67
C ALA A 255 -10.29 12.13 10.54
N ALA A 256 -11.27 11.84 9.68
CA ALA A 256 -11.62 12.74 8.59
C ALA A 256 -12.21 14.06 9.14
N VAL A 257 -11.58 15.18 8.79
CA VAL A 257 -12.17 16.52 8.95
C VAL A 257 -13.15 16.72 7.80
N LEU A 258 -14.44 16.76 8.12
CA LEU A 258 -15.50 16.92 7.13
C LEU A 258 -15.63 18.39 6.74
N PRO A 259 -15.36 18.76 5.47
CA PRO A 259 -15.61 20.12 5.02
C PRO A 259 -17.11 20.31 4.87
N VAL A 260 -17.69 21.15 5.73
CA VAL A 260 -19.12 21.45 5.72
C VAL A 260 -19.32 22.96 5.79
N GLU A 261 -20.24 23.47 4.99
CA GLU A 261 -20.59 24.89 4.97
C GLU A 261 -21.71 25.15 5.98
N GLY A 262 -21.37 25.77 7.11
CA GLY A 262 -22.34 26.12 8.15
C GLY A 262 -22.66 24.98 9.12
N PRO A 263 -23.69 25.18 9.98
CA PRO A 263 -24.13 24.16 10.93
C PRO A 263 -24.71 22.94 10.19
N VAL A 264 -24.29 21.75 10.59
CA VAL A 264 -24.79 20.48 10.03
C VAL A 264 -25.63 19.77 11.06
N GLU A 265 -26.79 19.26 10.65
CA GLU A 265 -27.62 18.45 11.52
C GLU A 265 -26.93 17.13 11.90
N SER A 266 -27.27 16.59 13.08
CA SER A 266 -26.62 15.39 13.61
C SER A 266 -26.70 14.18 12.67
N GLN A 267 -27.80 14.04 11.93
CA GLN A 267 -28.00 12.97 10.96
C GLN A 267 -27.11 13.12 9.72
N GLU A 268 -27.02 14.32 9.15
CA GLU A 268 -26.15 14.60 7.99
C GLU A 268 -24.68 14.42 8.36
N ALA A 269 -24.27 14.90 9.54
CA ALA A 269 -22.91 14.70 10.05
C ALA A 269 -22.58 13.21 10.22
N ARG A 270 -23.55 12.38 10.65
CA ARG A 270 -23.37 10.92 10.76
C ARG A 270 -23.17 10.27 9.39
N LEU A 271 -23.97 10.64 8.39
CA LEU A 271 -23.85 10.10 7.03
C LEU A 271 -22.52 10.48 6.36
N LEU A 272 -22.07 11.72 6.55
CA LEU A 272 -20.77 12.18 6.06
C LEU A 272 -19.62 11.39 6.70
N ARG A 273 -19.66 11.17 8.02
CA ARG A 273 -18.66 10.33 8.71
C ARG A 273 -18.67 8.89 8.20
N GLN A 274 -19.86 8.32 7.98
CA GLN A 274 -19.98 6.96 7.45
C GLN A 274 -19.39 6.84 6.04
N LYS A 275 -19.56 7.88 5.20
CA LYS A 275 -18.98 7.91 3.86
C LYS A 275 -17.45 7.92 3.90
N GLU A 276 -16.84 8.69 4.80
CA GLU A 276 -15.39 8.74 4.97
C GLU A 276 -14.83 7.48 5.66
N ALA A 277 -15.64 6.80 6.49
CA ALA A 277 -15.31 5.51 7.09
C ALA A 277 -15.33 4.34 6.09
N ARG A 278 -15.86 4.53 4.87
CA ARG A 278 -15.80 3.46 3.86
C ARG A 278 -14.37 3.21 3.42
N ARG A 279 -13.94 1.96 3.57
CA ARG A 279 -12.67 1.44 3.10
C ARG A 279 -12.58 1.55 1.59
N LYS A 280 -11.35 1.64 1.11
CA LYS A 280 -11.00 1.54 -0.31
C LYS A 280 -10.27 0.24 -0.55
N GLY A 281 -10.42 -0.38 -1.70
CA GLY A 281 -9.80 -1.67 -1.95
C GLY A 281 -10.48 -2.44 -3.07
N LEU A 282 -10.20 -3.72 -3.15
CA LEU A 282 -10.82 -4.66 -4.09
C LEU A 282 -11.20 -5.92 -3.31
N LEU A 283 -12.44 -6.38 -3.43
CA LEU A 283 -12.97 -7.52 -2.69
C LEU A 283 -13.47 -8.63 -3.60
N LEU A 284 -13.44 -9.87 -3.10
CA LEU A 284 -14.07 -11.02 -3.74
C LEU A 284 -15.60 -10.80 -3.81
N LEU A 285 -16.16 -11.00 -5.00
CA LEU A 285 -17.60 -10.98 -5.25
C LEU A 285 -18.22 -12.32 -4.80
N ASP A 286 -18.32 -12.49 -3.49
CA ASP A 286 -19.06 -13.57 -2.81
C ASP A 286 -19.88 -12.94 -1.68
N GLU A 287 -21.22 -13.07 -1.74
CA GLU A 287 -22.11 -12.38 -0.81
C GLU A 287 -21.89 -12.80 0.65
N ASP A 288 -21.60 -14.07 0.92
CA ASP A 288 -21.40 -14.54 2.30
C ASP A 288 -20.04 -14.09 2.85
N VAL A 289 -19.02 -14.03 1.99
CA VAL A 289 -17.70 -13.51 2.33
C VAL A 289 -17.81 -12.02 2.65
N LEU A 290 -18.55 -11.25 1.84
CA LEU A 290 -18.80 -9.84 2.10
C LEU A 290 -19.63 -9.63 3.39
N GLN A 291 -20.66 -10.46 3.62
CA GLN A 291 -21.44 -10.45 4.85
C GLN A 291 -20.60 -10.84 6.08
N ALA A 292 -19.61 -11.71 5.90
CA ALA A 292 -18.65 -12.06 6.94
C ALA A 292 -17.69 -10.90 7.25
N MET A 293 -17.34 -10.08 6.25
CA MET A 293 -16.50 -8.90 6.46
C MET A 293 -17.24 -7.78 7.18
N ASP A 294 -18.49 -7.51 6.79
CA ASP A 294 -19.37 -6.49 7.36
C ASP A 294 -20.80 -7.03 7.48
N GLY A 295 -21.22 -7.36 8.71
CA GLY A 295 -22.50 -8.02 8.98
C GLY A 295 -23.75 -7.14 8.84
N SER A 296 -23.64 -5.94 8.29
CA SER A 296 -24.75 -5.00 8.13
C SER A 296 -25.53 -5.22 6.82
N GLU A 297 -26.85 -5.03 6.82
CA GLU A 297 -27.68 -5.11 5.59
C GLU A 297 -27.22 -4.09 4.53
N GLU A 298 -26.90 -2.88 4.98
CA GLU A 298 -26.21 -1.86 4.19
C GLU A 298 -24.77 -1.73 4.69
N SER A 299 -23.81 -2.18 3.87
CA SER A 299 -22.39 -2.10 4.18
C SER A 299 -21.99 -0.73 4.72
N ARG A 300 -21.50 -0.76 5.95
CA ARG A 300 -21.00 0.40 6.69
C ARG A 300 -19.56 0.72 6.29
N PHE A 301 -18.73 -0.31 6.13
CA PHE A 301 -17.28 -0.17 5.97
C PHE A 301 -16.79 -0.55 4.57
N LEU A 302 -17.39 -1.53 3.91
CA LEU A 302 -16.84 -2.04 2.64
C LEU A 302 -17.14 -1.10 1.45
N PRO A 303 -16.29 -1.13 0.40
CA PRO A 303 -16.51 -0.40 -0.86
C PRO A 303 -17.64 -0.99 -1.73
N VAL A 304 -18.68 -1.58 -1.11
CA VAL A 304 -19.82 -2.20 -1.79
C VAL A 304 -21.09 -1.38 -1.61
N LYS A 305 -21.97 -1.46 -2.61
CA LYS A 305 -23.34 -0.94 -2.58
C LYS A 305 -24.27 -2.01 -3.13
N ARG A 306 -25.40 -2.21 -2.46
CA ARG A 306 -26.49 -3.04 -2.95
C ARG A 306 -27.45 -2.17 -3.76
N GLY A 307 -27.66 -2.52 -5.02
CA GLY A 307 -28.62 -1.85 -5.89
C GLY A 307 -30.06 -2.22 -5.56
N LYS A 308 -31.03 -1.50 -6.14
CA LYS A 308 -32.47 -1.76 -5.96
C LYS A 308 -32.90 -3.16 -6.44
N THR A 309 -32.15 -3.74 -7.37
CA THR A 309 -32.37 -5.08 -7.91
C THR A 309 -31.71 -6.20 -7.08
N GLY A 310 -31.05 -5.85 -5.97
CA GLY A 310 -30.28 -6.78 -5.15
C GLY A 310 -28.83 -6.97 -5.59
N ALA A 311 -28.47 -6.58 -6.82
CA ALA A 311 -27.12 -6.70 -7.35
C ALA A 311 -26.10 -5.87 -6.57
N LEU A 312 -24.94 -6.47 -6.29
CA LEU A 312 -23.81 -5.80 -5.64
C LEU A 312 -22.97 -5.04 -6.67
N THR A 313 -22.56 -3.83 -6.30
CA THR A 313 -21.72 -2.95 -7.12
C THR A 313 -20.62 -2.34 -6.26
N GLY A 314 -19.51 -1.95 -6.87
CA GLY A 314 -18.35 -1.40 -6.17
C GLY A 314 -17.06 -1.91 -6.77
N ASP A 315 -15.99 -1.85 -5.98
CA ASP A 315 -14.70 -2.42 -6.33
C ASP A 315 -14.67 -3.90 -5.94
N LEU A 316 -15.24 -4.73 -6.82
CA LEU A 316 -15.45 -6.16 -6.63
C LEU A 316 -14.85 -6.95 -7.80
N ALA A 317 -14.36 -8.15 -7.53
CA ALA A 317 -13.82 -9.09 -8.51
C ALA A 317 -14.32 -10.51 -8.24
N THR A 318 -14.67 -11.28 -9.27
CA THR A 318 -14.92 -12.73 -9.12
C THR A 318 -13.60 -13.46 -8.81
N GLY A 319 -13.68 -14.71 -8.33
CA GLY A 319 -12.48 -15.53 -8.13
C GLY A 319 -11.64 -15.66 -9.41
N GLN A 320 -12.29 -15.90 -10.56
CA GLN A 320 -11.63 -15.92 -11.87
C GLN A 320 -10.93 -14.59 -12.20
N GLN A 321 -11.57 -13.46 -11.90
CA GLN A 321 -10.97 -12.13 -12.10
C GLN A 321 -9.76 -11.92 -11.18
N LEU A 322 -9.79 -12.40 -9.94
CA LEU A 322 -8.63 -12.35 -9.05
C LEU A 322 -7.45 -13.19 -9.57
N ASP A 323 -7.71 -14.38 -10.10
CA ASP A 323 -6.69 -15.23 -10.74
C ASP A 323 -6.07 -14.58 -11.99
N GLN A 324 -6.92 -13.98 -12.83
CA GLN A 324 -6.47 -13.21 -14.00
C GLN A 324 -5.64 -11.99 -13.58
N LEU A 325 -6.09 -11.28 -12.54
CA LEU A 325 -5.38 -10.13 -11.98
C LEU A 325 -4.02 -10.53 -11.41
N LYS A 326 -3.93 -11.66 -10.68
CA LYS A 326 -2.67 -12.21 -10.18
C LYS A 326 -1.69 -12.43 -11.33
N SER A 327 -2.13 -13.17 -12.35
CA SER A 327 -1.32 -13.46 -13.54
C SER A 327 -0.84 -12.18 -14.24
N TYR A 328 -1.74 -11.20 -14.39
CA TYR A 328 -1.44 -9.90 -14.98
C TYR A 328 -0.39 -9.12 -14.18
N VAL A 329 -0.55 -9.04 -12.86
CA VAL A 329 0.38 -8.35 -11.96
C VAL A 329 1.79 -8.97 -12.05
N PHE A 330 1.91 -10.29 -12.06
CA PHE A 330 3.22 -10.94 -12.22
C PHE A 330 3.85 -10.71 -13.60
N ARG A 331 3.05 -10.58 -14.68
CA ARG A 331 3.56 -10.15 -15.99
C ARG A 331 4.09 -8.72 -15.97
N LEU A 332 3.40 -7.79 -15.29
CA LEU A 332 3.91 -6.42 -15.12
C LEU A 332 5.26 -6.41 -14.38
N LEU A 333 5.37 -7.22 -13.33
CA LEU A 333 6.62 -7.37 -12.60
C LEU A 333 7.75 -7.94 -13.46
N ALA A 334 7.47 -8.95 -14.29
CA ALA A 334 8.45 -9.50 -15.24
C ALA A 334 8.94 -8.43 -16.22
N ARG A 335 8.03 -7.65 -16.85
CA ARG A 335 8.40 -6.54 -17.75
C ARG A 335 9.24 -5.47 -17.04
N LEU A 336 8.93 -5.19 -15.78
CA LEU A 336 9.69 -4.25 -14.96
C LEU A 336 11.11 -4.78 -14.69
N VAL A 337 11.23 -6.06 -14.37
CA VAL A 337 12.52 -6.75 -14.21
C VAL A 337 13.31 -6.70 -15.52
N ASP A 338 12.68 -6.92 -16.68
CA ASP A 338 13.32 -6.84 -17.99
C ASP A 338 13.89 -5.44 -18.26
N GLY A 339 13.14 -4.39 -17.92
CA GLY A 339 13.63 -3.01 -18.05
C GLY A 339 14.86 -2.74 -17.19
N ILE A 340 14.88 -3.22 -15.94
CA ILE A 340 16.03 -3.08 -15.03
C ILE A 340 17.22 -3.90 -15.54
N ALA A 341 16.99 -5.15 -15.93
CA ALA A 341 18.00 -6.07 -16.42
C ALA A 341 18.64 -5.58 -17.72
N GLY A 342 17.82 -4.98 -18.59
CA GLY A 342 18.24 -4.33 -19.83
C GLY A 342 18.97 -3.00 -19.63
N GLY A 343 19.17 -2.55 -18.38
CA GLY A 343 19.95 -1.35 -18.08
C GLY A 343 19.28 -0.03 -18.45
N GLN A 344 17.96 -0.03 -18.63
CA GLN A 344 17.18 1.17 -18.97
C GLN A 344 17.12 2.12 -17.77
N VAL A 345 17.63 3.33 -17.95
CA VAL A 345 17.70 4.35 -16.89
C VAL A 345 17.13 5.70 -17.33
N GLU A 346 16.65 5.80 -18.57
CA GLU A 346 16.11 7.02 -19.13
C GLU A 346 14.89 7.53 -18.36
N PRO A 347 14.74 8.85 -18.21
CA PRO A 347 13.53 9.42 -17.61
C PRO A 347 12.28 9.01 -18.40
N ASN A 348 11.35 8.34 -17.72
CA ASN A 348 10.05 7.98 -18.30
C ASN A 348 8.91 8.19 -17.28
N PRO A 349 8.80 9.36 -16.65
CA PRO A 349 7.85 9.58 -15.57
C PRO A 349 6.41 9.40 -16.06
N TYR A 350 5.55 8.78 -15.25
CA TYR A 350 4.13 8.80 -15.56
C TYR A 350 3.48 10.15 -15.22
N SER A 351 2.41 10.48 -15.94
CA SER A 351 1.58 11.66 -15.70
C SER A 351 0.11 11.37 -15.99
N ARG A 352 -0.77 11.75 -15.07
CA ARG A 352 -2.24 11.63 -15.16
C ARG A 352 -2.88 12.81 -14.45
N GLY A 353 -3.14 13.89 -15.18
CA GLY A 353 -3.65 15.14 -14.62
C GLY A 353 -2.76 15.65 -13.48
N ASN A 354 -3.32 15.73 -12.25
CA ASN A 354 -2.60 16.17 -11.06
C ASN A 354 -1.67 15.10 -10.44
N HIS A 355 -1.79 13.83 -10.85
CA HIS A 355 -0.95 12.72 -10.41
C HIS A 355 0.26 12.61 -11.35
N ASN A 356 1.42 13.09 -10.90
CA ASN A 356 2.62 13.16 -11.74
C ASN A 356 3.85 12.76 -10.92
N ALA A 357 4.63 11.81 -11.43
CA ALA A 357 5.84 11.31 -10.76
C ALA A 357 6.89 12.40 -10.50
N CYS A 358 6.96 13.42 -11.35
CA CYS A 358 7.94 14.51 -11.25
C CYS A 358 7.57 15.55 -10.18
N ARG A 359 6.28 15.67 -9.79
CA ARG A 359 5.80 16.75 -8.92
C ARG A 359 6.54 16.85 -7.58
N TYR A 360 6.92 15.70 -7.03
CA TYR A 360 7.67 15.57 -5.77
C TYR A 360 8.92 14.70 -5.96
N CYS A 361 9.53 14.75 -7.15
CA CYS A 361 10.71 13.94 -7.46
C CYS A 361 11.98 14.60 -6.90
N GLU A 362 12.62 13.90 -5.96
CA GLU A 362 13.90 14.23 -5.33
C GLU A 362 15.07 14.39 -6.34
N TYR A 363 14.91 13.85 -7.55
CA TYR A 363 15.95 13.78 -8.57
C TYR A 363 15.71 14.71 -9.76
N ALA A 364 14.68 15.57 -9.70
CA ALA A 364 14.28 16.42 -10.83
C ALA A 364 15.44 17.29 -11.37
N SER A 365 16.29 17.81 -10.48
CA SER A 365 17.44 18.65 -10.83
C SER A 365 18.55 17.91 -11.59
N ALA A 366 18.62 16.58 -11.46
CA ALA A 366 19.61 15.73 -12.14
C ALA A 366 19.00 14.95 -13.32
N CYS A 367 17.68 15.01 -13.50
CA CYS A 367 16.92 14.15 -14.40
C CYS A 367 16.90 14.65 -15.84
N HIS A 368 17.02 15.97 -16.07
CA HIS A 368 16.89 16.66 -17.38
C HIS A 368 15.98 15.92 -18.39
N LEU A 369 14.73 15.70 -17.96
CA LEU A 369 13.71 14.98 -18.72
C LEU A 369 13.54 15.53 -20.14
N ASP A 370 13.68 16.84 -20.30
CA ASP A 370 13.62 17.57 -21.57
C ASP A 370 14.68 17.12 -22.59
N LEU A 371 15.80 16.54 -22.12
CA LEU A 371 16.89 16.09 -22.97
C LEU A 371 16.87 14.58 -23.23
N TRP A 372 16.41 13.77 -22.28
CA TRP A 372 16.67 12.33 -22.28
C TRP A 372 15.43 11.44 -22.25
N GLY A 373 14.23 12.02 -22.14
CA GLY A 373 13.05 11.21 -21.88
C GLY A 373 11.74 11.85 -22.29
N GLN A 374 10.67 11.08 -22.14
CA GLN A 374 9.30 11.57 -22.36
C GLN A 374 8.36 11.03 -21.26
N PRO A 375 7.42 11.86 -20.78
CA PRO A 375 6.40 11.37 -19.87
C PRO A 375 5.50 10.30 -20.51
N ARG A 376 5.15 9.28 -19.74
CA ARG A 376 4.06 8.35 -20.07
C ARG A 376 2.74 8.98 -19.63
N SER A 377 1.90 9.35 -20.58
CA SER A 377 0.60 9.98 -20.28
C SER A 377 -0.47 8.91 -20.10
N TYR A 378 -1.12 8.90 -18.94
CA TYR A 378 -2.22 7.98 -18.64
C TYR A 378 -3.54 8.73 -18.54
N ARG A 379 -4.63 8.01 -18.86
CA ARG A 379 -6.00 8.47 -18.67
C ARG A 379 -6.69 7.66 -17.59
N ALA A 380 -7.79 8.18 -17.06
CA ALA A 380 -8.65 7.38 -16.19
C ALA A 380 -9.14 6.13 -16.94
N VAL A 381 -9.24 5.03 -16.18
CA VAL A 381 -9.67 3.70 -16.64
C VAL A 381 -10.84 3.28 -15.75
N SER A 382 -11.95 2.87 -16.35
CA SER A 382 -13.09 2.33 -15.60
C SER A 382 -12.80 0.87 -15.19
N ALA A 383 -13.57 0.34 -14.23
CA ALA A 383 -13.45 -1.07 -13.87
C ALA A 383 -13.72 -2.01 -15.05
N GLU A 384 -14.73 -1.72 -15.87
CA GLU A 384 -15.08 -2.49 -17.07
C GLU A 384 -13.92 -2.53 -18.06
N GLU A 385 -13.39 -1.36 -18.42
CA GLU A 385 -12.27 -1.25 -19.35
C GLU A 385 -11.00 -1.94 -18.82
N PHE A 386 -10.77 -1.86 -17.51
CA PHE A 386 -9.65 -2.55 -16.88
C PHE A 386 -9.75 -4.07 -17.04
N TRP A 387 -10.91 -4.64 -16.74
CA TRP A 387 -11.11 -6.09 -16.82
C TRP A 387 -11.02 -6.59 -18.27
N GLU A 388 -11.55 -5.84 -19.23
CA GLU A 388 -11.39 -6.15 -20.67
C GLU A 388 -9.91 -6.20 -21.07
N GLN A 389 -9.08 -5.25 -20.62
CA GLN A 389 -7.65 -5.23 -20.94
C GLN A 389 -6.88 -6.37 -20.26
N VAL A 390 -7.20 -6.67 -19.01
CA VAL A 390 -6.60 -7.79 -18.27
C VAL A 390 -6.89 -9.13 -18.97
N GLU A 391 -8.12 -9.30 -19.49
CA GLU A 391 -8.54 -10.50 -20.23
C GLU A 391 -7.87 -10.60 -21.62
N GLN A 392 -7.82 -9.50 -22.38
CA GLN A 392 -7.18 -9.45 -23.70
C GLN A 392 -5.67 -9.75 -23.64
N GLU A 393 -4.98 -9.23 -22.62
CA GLU A 393 -3.56 -9.55 -22.41
C GLU A 393 -3.33 -11.00 -21.97
N GLY A 394 -4.31 -11.63 -21.30
CA GLY A 394 -4.25 -13.05 -20.96
C GLY A 394 -4.33 -13.94 -22.21
N THR A 395 -5.27 -13.64 -23.09
CA THR A 395 -5.54 -14.44 -24.32
C THR A 395 -4.49 -14.26 -25.43
N SER A 396 -3.73 -13.17 -25.42
CA SER A 396 -2.68 -12.92 -26.42
C SER A 396 -1.37 -13.69 -26.15
N HIS A 397 -1.28 -14.38 -25.01
CA HIS A 397 -0.06 -15.05 -24.52
C HIS A 397 -0.25 -16.53 -24.17
N ASP A 398 -1.44 -17.07 -24.39
CA ASP A 398 -1.73 -18.51 -24.47
C ASP A 398 -1.67 -18.97 -25.95
#